data_AF-A0A0J7LYQ4-F1
#
_entry.id   AF-A0A0J7LYQ4-F1
#
_cell.length_a   1.000
_cell.length_b   1.000
_cell.length_c   1.000
_cell.angle_alpha   90.00
_cell.angle_beta   90.00
_cell.angle_gamma   90.00
#
_symmetry.space_group_name_H-M   'P 1'
#
loop_
_entity.id
_entity.type
_entity.pdbx_description
1 polymer ?
#
loop_
_entity_poly.entity_id
_entity_poly.type
_entity_poly.pdbx_seq_one_letter_code
_entity_poly.pdbx_strand_id
1 'polypeptide(L)'
;MRGDNRKKVTAQIHIARKQLGMDEDTYRAAIAMVTGGKRSCADCTVAELYQILQHMKDRGFKARPRKRVVQHPGTPHNLGREPMLQKVEALLAEIKAPWSYADAIAKRQTGIERVAWLKKPEHLRALIASLDVELEKRRLLRALELTLEKQGLTLDFIDTSRPALPKNWRRNRKILGSLFVDFANVESWYEACREGGHS
;
A
#
# COMPACT_ATOMS: atom_id res chain seq x y z
N MET A 1 31.77 15.73 0.92
CA MET A 1 30.88 15.87 -0.26
C MET A 1 29.62 16.67 0.15
N ARG A 2 29.52 17.94 -0.26
CA ARG A 2 28.32 18.79 -0.02
C ARG A 2 27.24 18.41 -1.04
N GLY A 3 26.39 17.44 -0.69
CA GLY A 3 25.38 16.89 -1.60
C GLY A 3 24.35 17.93 -2.05
N ASP A 4 24.38 18.26 -3.35
CA ASP A 4 23.23 18.53 -4.24
C ASP A 4 22.11 19.47 -3.75
N ASN A 5 22.46 20.49 -2.94
CA ASN A 5 21.50 21.51 -2.49
C ASN A 5 20.84 22.25 -3.68
N ARG A 6 21.57 22.40 -4.80
CA ARG A 6 21.07 22.96 -6.05
C ARG A 6 19.83 22.22 -6.55
N LYS A 7 19.93 20.90 -6.78
CA LYS A 7 18.82 20.10 -7.33
C LYS A 7 17.57 20.18 -6.45
N LYS A 8 17.75 20.17 -5.12
CA LYS A 8 16.65 20.31 -4.17
C LYS A 8 15.93 21.67 -4.31
N VAL A 9 16.68 22.76 -4.38
CA VAL A 9 16.11 24.11 -4.52
C VAL A 9 15.45 24.28 -5.89
N THR A 10 16.08 23.81 -6.97
CA THR A 10 15.48 23.82 -8.31
C THR A 10 14.17 23.03 -8.37
N ALA A 11 14.11 21.85 -7.75
CA ALA A 11 12.87 21.09 -7.65
C ALA A 11 11.76 21.86 -6.89
N GLN A 12 12.12 22.56 -5.82
CA GLN A 12 11.16 23.40 -5.08
C GLN A 12 10.63 24.56 -5.91
N ILE A 13 11.49 25.21 -6.72
CA ILE A 13 11.08 26.28 -7.64
C ILE A 13 10.09 25.73 -8.69
N HIS A 14 10.33 24.54 -9.25
CA HIS A 14 9.39 23.94 -10.20
C HIS A 14 8.04 23.57 -9.55
N ILE A 15 8.06 23.07 -8.31
CA ILE A 15 6.84 22.83 -7.55
C ILE A 15 6.11 24.16 -7.29
N ALA A 16 6.83 25.21 -6.92
CA ALA A 16 6.27 26.54 -6.68
C ALA A 16 5.63 27.13 -7.94
N ARG A 17 6.27 27.00 -9.11
CA ARG A 17 5.70 27.38 -10.41
C ARG A 17 4.34 26.73 -10.62
N LYS A 18 4.26 25.41 -10.42
CA LYS A 18 3.02 24.64 -10.57
C LYS A 18 1.96 25.05 -9.54
N GLN A 19 2.36 25.27 -8.28
CA GLN A 19 1.44 25.64 -7.20
C GLN A 19 0.86 27.05 -7.38
N LEU A 20 1.64 27.97 -7.94
CA LEU A 20 1.23 29.35 -8.19
C LEU A 20 0.53 29.52 -9.56
N GLY A 21 0.39 28.45 -10.35
CA GLY A 21 -0.26 28.50 -11.66
C GLY A 21 0.49 29.36 -12.69
N MET A 22 1.81 29.50 -12.56
CA MET A 22 2.61 30.31 -13.47
C MET A 22 2.84 29.60 -14.81
N ASP A 23 2.44 30.24 -15.90
CA ASP A 23 2.85 29.84 -17.25
C ASP A 23 4.37 30.02 -17.46
N GLU A 24 4.86 29.58 -18.62
CA GLU A 24 6.30 29.59 -18.89
C GLU A 24 6.91 30.97 -19.03
N ASP A 25 6.21 31.91 -19.64
CA ASP A 25 6.71 33.26 -19.89
C ASP A 25 6.70 34.08 -18.59
N THR A 26 5.62 33.99 -17.81
CA THR A 26 5.52 34.57 -16.46
C THR A 26 6.62 34.03 -15.55
N TYR A 27 6.90 32.72 -15.63
CA TYR A 27 7.96 32.08 -14.86
C TYR A 27 9.35 32.59 -15.27
N ARG A 28 9.65 32.67 -16.58
CA ARG A 28 10.93 33.18 -17.09
C ARG A 28 11.12 34.67 -16.75
N ALA A 29 10.06 35.46 -16.81
CA ALA A 29 10.08 36.87 -16.43
C ALA A 29 10.36 37.05 -14.93
N ALA A 30 9.75 36.23 -14.07
CA ALA A 30 10.01 36.26 -12.63
C ALA A 30 11.47 35.92 -12.31
N ILE A 31 12.07 34.93 -12.99
CA ILE A 31 13.50 34.62 -12.83
C ILE A 31 14.36 35.81 -13.27
N ALA A 32 14.06 36.42 -14.42
CA ALA A 32 14.83 37.54 -14.94
C ALA A 32 14.77 38.75 -14.01
N MET A 33 13.60 39.04 -13.43
CA MET A 33 13.43 40.11 -12.45
C MET A 33 14.29 39.90 -11.20
N VAL A 34 14.36 38.67 -10.68
CA VAL A 34 15.07 38.37 -9.43
C VAL A 34 16.58 38.24 -9.63
N THR A 35 17.03 37.76 -10.79
CA THR A 35 18.44 37.42 -11.05
C THR A 35 19.18 38.39 -11.96
N GLY A 36 18.55 39.51 -12.32
CA GLY A 36 19.16 40.54 -13.17
C GLY A 36 19.24 40.15 -14.65
N GLY A 37 18.28 39.39 -15.16
CA GLY A 37 18.11 39.13 -16.60
C GLY A 37 18.19 37.66 -17.04
N LYS A 38 18.54 36.72 -16.14
CA LYS A 38 18.59 35.29 -16.50
C LYS A 38 17.19 34.73 -16.65
N ARG A 39 16.99 33.86 -17.64
CA ARG A 39 15.66 33.28 -17.93
C ARG A 39 15.54 31.80 -17.54
N SER A 40 16.61 31.18 -17.06
CA SER A 40 16.63 29.78 -16.68
C SER A 40 17.28 29.55 -15.31
N CYS A 41 16.69 28.67 -14.52
CA CYS A 41 17.29 28.19 -13.28
C CYS A 41 18.63 27.45 -13.53
N ALA A 42 18.86 26.94 -14.74
CA ALA A 42 20.11 26.29 -15.11
C ALA A 42 21.30 27.28 -15.08
N ASP A 43 21.05 28.56 -15.39
CA ASP A 43 22.07 29.62 -15.46
C ASP A 43 22.25 30.35 -14.12
N CYS A 44 21.41 30.03 -13.13
CA CYS A 44 21.41 30.67 -11.82
C CYS A 44 22.45 30.02 -10.89
N THR A 45 23.05 30.78 -9.98
CA THR A 45 23.86 30.26 -8.87
C THR A 45 22.96 29.71 -7.76
N VAL A 46 23.50 28.96 -6.79
CA VAL A 46 22.70 28.44 -5.67
C VAL A 46 22.08 29.57 -4.85
N ALA A 47 22.80 30.68 -4.66
CA ALA A 47 22.28 31.86 -3.95
C ALA A 47 21.10 32.49 -4.69
N GLU A 48 21.21 32.66 -6.01
CA GLU A 48 20.14 33.17 -6.87
C GLU A 48 18.90 32.24 -6.86
N LEU A 49 19.11 30.92 -6.85
CA LEU A 49 17.99 29.97 -6.71
C LEU A 49 17.24 30.15 -5.39
N TYR A 50 17.94 30.45 -4.29
CA TYR A 50 17.27 30.78 -3.02
C TYR A 50 16.52 32.09 -3.06
N GLN A 51 17.04 33.11 -3.75
CA GLN A 51 16.34 34.38 -3.96
C GLN A 51 15.04 34.17 -4.77
N ILE A 52 15.10 33.39 -5.85
CA ILE A 52 13.91 33.02 -6.64
C ILE A 52 12.90 32.28 -5.75
N LEU A 53 13.36 31.28 -4.99
CA LEU A 53 12.49 30.52 -4.10
C LEU A 53 11.83 31.42 -3.03
N GLN A 54 12.56 32.39 -2.49
CA GLN A 54 12.02 33.35 -1.52
C GLN A 54 10.96 34.25 -2.18
N HIS A 55 11.24 34.79 -3.35
CA HIS A 55 10.30 35.58 -4.13
C HIS A 55 9.00 34.84 -4.44
N MET A 56 9.07 33.52 -4.67
CA MET A 56 7.89 32.67 -4.83
C MET A 56 7.13 32.45 -3.52
N LYS A 57 7.81 32.31 -2.38
CA LYS A 57 7.17 32.21 -1.06
C LYS A 57 6.38 33.47 -0.73
N ASP A 58 6.96 34.63 -1.02
CA ASP A 58 6.32 35.92 -0.80
C ASP A 58 5.04 36.07 -1.65
N ARG A 59 4.99 35.41 -2.82
CA ARG A 59 3.80 35.30 -3.69
C ARG A 59 2.81 34.21 -3.29
N GLY A 60 3.01 33.58 -2.13
CA GLY A 60 2.10 32.58 -1.59
C GLY A 60 2.52 31.13 -1.83
N PHE A 61 3.74 30.85 -2.29
CA PHE A 61 4.25 29.49 -2.32
C PHE A 61 4.41 28.96 -0.89
N LYS A 62 3.58 27.99 -0.53
CA LYS A 62 3.66 27.26 0.74
C LYS A 62 4.34 25.93 0.49
N ALA A 63 5.61 25.82 0.90
CA ALA A 63 6.34 24.56 0.84
C ALA A 63 5.60 23.51 1.68
N ARG A 64 5.02 22.50 1.01
CA ARG A 64 4.36 21.41 1.73
C ARG A 64 5.42 20.66 2.53
N PRO A 65 5.22 20.46 3.85
CA PRO A 65 6.08 19.54 4.58
C PRO A 65 6.01 18.19 3.88
N ARG A 66 7.14 17.45 3.86
CA ARG A 66 7.08 16.04 3.46
C ARG A 66 5.99 15.40 4.31
N LYS A 67 5.02 14.74 3.69
CA LYS A 67 4.05 13.91 4.42
C LYS A 67 4.88 13.00 5.33
N ARG A 68 4.82 13.21 6.64
CA ARG A 68 5.35 12.24 7.59
C ARG A 68 4.44 11.04 7.42
N VAL A 69 4.96 10.01 6.75
CA VAL A 69 4.35 8.68 6.80
C VAL A 69 4.33 8.34 8.29
N VAL A 70 3.14 8.07 8.82
CA VAL A 70 2.98 7.67 10.22
C VAL A 70 3.81 6.40 10.40
N GLN A 71 4.95 6.51 11.09
CA GLN A 71 5.81 5.35 11.29
C GLN A 71 5.21 4.52 12.41
N HIS A 72 4.61 3.40 12.07
CA HIS A 72 4.22 2.39 13.05
C HIS A 72 5.48 1.74 13.63
N PRO A 73 5.45 1.27 14.90
CA PRO A 73 6.57 0.53 15.48
C PRO A 73 7.03 -0.60 14.55
N GLY A 74 8.33 -0.62 14.24
CA GLY A 74 8.92 -1.63 13.35
C GLY A 74 8.98 -1.29 11.86
N THR A 75 8.40 -0.16 11.43
CA THR A 75 8.40 0.26 10.01
C THR A 75 9.82 0.32 9.42
N PRO A 76 10.07 -0.30 8.26
CA PRO A 76 11.36 -0.23 7.59
C PRO A 76 11.79 1.20 7.20
N HIS A 77 13.03 1.57 7.50
CA HIS A 77 13.59 2.89 7.19
C HIS A 77 13.67 3.21 5.68
N ASN A 78 13.66 2.18 4.83
CA ASN A 78 13.70 2.27 3.37
C ASN A 78 12.32 2.26 2.69
N LEU A 79 11.22 2.27 3.45
CA LEU A 79 9.84 2.26 2.93
C LEU A 79 9.58 3.31 1.84
N GLY A 80 10.06 4.54 2.04
CA GLY A 80 9.86 5.63 1.07
C GLY A 80 10.67 5.51 -0.23
N ARG A 81 11.59 4.53 -0.33
CA ARG A 81 12.48 4.33 -1.49
C ARG A 81 12.23 3.01 -2.21
N GLU A 82 11.54 2.06 -1.57
CA GLU A 82 11.35 0.70 -2.06
C GLU A 82 9.85 0.44 -2.33
N PRO A 83 9.42 0.44 -3.61
CA PRO A 83 8.01 0.23 -3.97
C PRO A 83 7.42 -1.08 -3.42
N MET A 84 8.25 -2.12 -3.29
CA MET A 84 7.82 -3.41 -2.75
C MET A 84 7.44 -3.31 -1.27
N LEU A 85 8.15 -2.51 -0.48
CA LEU A 85 7.82 -2.28 0.93
C LEU A 85 6.53 -1.46 1.09
N GLN A 86 6.26 -0.54 0.17
CA GLN A 86 4.99 0.20 0.15
C GLN A 86 3.81 -0.74 -0.14
N LYS A 87 4.00 -1.73 -1.04
CA LYS A 87 2.99 -2.78 -1.24
C LYS A 87 2.78 -3.61 0.03
N VAL A 88 3.85 -3.98 0.73
CA VAL A 88 3.74 -4.69 2.02
C VAL A 88 2.95 -3.86 3.05
N GLU A 89 3.23 -2.56 3.17
CA GLU A 89 2.50 -1.66 4.06
C GLU A 89 1.01 -1.61 3.72
N ALA A 90 0.66 -1.46 2.44
CA ALA A 90 -0.73 -1.43 1.99
C ALA A 90 -1.47 -2.75 2.31
N LEU A 91 -0.81 -3.89 2.08
CA LEU A 91 -1.39 -5.20 2.42
C LEU A 91 -1.59 -5.36 3.93
N LEU A 92 -0.62 -4.93 4.75
CA LEU A 92 -0.75 -4.96 6.20
C LEU A 92 -1.90 -4.07 6.69
N ALA A 93 -2.07 -2.89 6.11
CA ALA A 93 -3.17 -1.98 6.43
C ALA A 93 -4.53 -2.62 6.09
N GLU A 94 -4.65 -3.29 4.94
CA GLU A 94 -5.88 -3.96 4.55
C GLU A 94 -6.20 -5.17 5.45
N ILE A 95 -5.18 -5.96 5.78
CA ILE A 95 -5.27 -7.11 6.70
C ILE A 95 -5.46 -6.63 8.17
N LYS A 96 -5.29 -5.33 8.45
CA LYS A 96 -5.26 -4.72 9.79
C LYS A 96 -4.24 -5.38 10.71
N ALA A 97 -3.05 -5.66 10.19
CA ALA A 97 -1.96 -6.31 10.91
C ALA A 97 -0.76 -5.38 11.09
N PRO A 98 -0.01 -5.49 12.21
CA PRO A 98 1.21 -4.72 12.43
C PRO A 98 2.40 -5.25 11.61
N TRP A 99 3.46 -4.45 11.48
CA TRP A 99 4.72 -4.87 10.83
C TRP A 99 5.34 -6.13 11.44
N SER A 100 5.17 -6.36 12.74
CA SER A 100 5.64 -7.58 13.41
C SER A 100 5.01 -8.86 12.83
N TYR A 101 3.82 -8.76 12.23
CA TYR A 101 3.21 -9.87 11.49
C TYR A 101 3.99 -10.20 10.22
N ALA A 102 4.40 -9.18 9.45
CA ALA A 102 5.25 -9.36 8.28
C ALA A 102 6.65 -9.85 8.67
N ASP A 103 7.22 -9.36 9.78
CA ASP A 103 8.48 -9.84 10.34
C ASP A 103 8.41 -11.34 10.66
N ALA A 104 7.31 -11.82 11.26
CA ALA A 104 7.12 -13.24 11.52
C ALA A 104 7.04 -14.10 10.24
N ILE A 105 6.42 -13.60 9.17
CA ILE A 105 6.38 -14.28 7.87
C ILE A 105 7.78 -14.29 7.24
N ALA A 106 8.48 -13.15 7.24
CA ALA A 106 9.84 -13.04 6.71
C ALA A 106 10.81 -13.99 7.43
N LYS A 107 10.72 -14.08 8.76
CA LYS A 107 11.51 -15.01 9.57
C LYS A 107 11.26 -16.46 9.18
N ARG A 108 10.00 -16.86 8.97
CA ARG A 108 9.65 -18.23 8.54
C ARG A 108 10.14 -18.57 7.13
N GLN A 109 10.07 -17.61 6.20
CA GLN A 109 10.42 -17.85 4.80
C GLN A 109 11.93 -17.78 4.52
N THR A 110 12.64 -16.92 5.24
CA THR A 110 14.01 -16.51 4.88
C THR A 110 15.00 -16.62 6.03
N GLY A 111 14.53 -16.86 7.26
CA GLY A 111 15.33 -16.82 8.48
C GLY A 111 15.66 -15.40 8.97
N ILE A 112 15.33 -14.35 8.22
CA ILE A 112 15.63 -12.97 8.56
C ILE A 112 14.55 -12.41 9.49
N GLU A 113 14.94 -11.90 10.65
CA GLU A 113 13.99 -11.51 11.69
C GLU A 113 13.15 -10.28 11.36
N ARG A 114 13.65 -9.38 10.52
CA ARG A 114 12.97 -8.12 10.21
C ARG A 114 12.88 -7.89 8.71
N VAL A 115 11.71 -7.50 8.24
CA VAL A 115 11.47 -7.13 6.83
C VAL A 115 12.39 -6.00 6.39
N ALA A 116 12.73 -5.09 7.30
CA ALA A 116 13.67 -3.99 7.06
C ALA A 116 15.09 -4.46 6.69
N TRP A 117 15.45 -5.72 6.98
CA TRP A 117 16.76 -6.30 6.67
C TRP A 117 16.76 -7.14 5.39
N LEU A 118 15.60 -7.30 4.74
CA LEU A 118 15.51 -7.99 3.45
C LEU A 118 16.20 -7.15 2.37
N LYS A 119 17.34 -7.65 1.88
CA LYS A 119 18.11 -7.01 0.80
C LYS A 119 17.80 -7.57 -0.59
N LYS A 120 17.38 -8.82 -0.68
CA LYS A 120 17.10 -9.48 -1.96
C LYS A 120 15.66 -9.23 -2.39
N PRO A 121 15.40 -8.77 -3.63
CA PRO A 121 14.04 -8.56 -4.14
C PRO A 121 13.17 -9.81 -4.10
N GLU A 122 13.75 -10.99 -4.29
CA GLU A 122 13.05 -12.28 -4.24
C GLU A 122 12.37 -12.53 -2.89
N HIS A 123 13.03 -12.19 -1.79
CA HIS A 123 12.45 -12.32 -0.44
C HIS A 123 11.25 -11.40 -0.26
N LEU A 124 11.32 -10.18 -0.78
CA LEU A 124 10.19 -9.24 -0.76
C LEU A 124 9.04 -9.75 -1.64
N ARG A 125 9.32 -10.37 -2.80
CA ARG A 125 8.28 -10.98 -3.65
C ARG A 125 7.58 -12.13 -2.94
N ALA A 126 8.34 -13.01 -2.30
CA ALA A 126 7.80 -14.14 -1.54
C ALA A 126 6.95 -13.69 -0.34
N LEU A 127 7.38 -12.64 0.37
CA LEU A 127 6.62 -12.03 1.47
C LEU A 127 5.29 -11.45 0.96
N ILE A 128 5.35 -10.65 -0.12
CA ILE A 128 4.16 -10.07 -0.76
C ILE A 128 3.19 -11.17 -1.19
N ALA A 129 3.67 -12.23 -1.85
CA ALA A 129 2.83 -13.33 -2.29
C ALA A 129 2.12 -14.02 -1.11
N SER A 130 2.81 -14.18 0.03
CA SER A 130 2.18 -14.77 1.23
C SER A 130 1.16 -13.85 1.89
N LEU A 131 1.40 -12.53 1.90
CA LEU A 131 0.42 -11.56 2.37
C LEU A 131 -0.80 -11.48 1.45
N ASP A 132 -0.61 -11.51 0.13
CA ASP A 132 -1.69 -11.58 -0.87
C ASP A 132 -2.56 -12.83 -0.64
N VAL A 133 -1.93 -14.00 -0.41
CA VAL A 133 -2.66 -15.25 -0.09
C VAL A 133 -3.40 -15.17 1.25
N GLU A 134 -2.82 -14.54 2.27
CA GLU A 134 -3.51 -14.33 3.56
C GLU A 134 -4.71 -13.38 3.42
N LEU A 135 -4.56 -12.31 2.64
CA LEU A 135 -5.64 -11.38 2.35
C LEU A 135 -6.78 -12.06 1.60
N GLU A 136 -6.46 -12.87 0.59
CA GLU A 136 -7.46 -13.62 -0.17
C GLU A 136 -8.24 -14.60 0.70
N LYS A 137 -7.58 -15.33 1.61
CA LYS A 137 -8.28 -16.19 2.59
C LYS A 137 -9.28 -15.41 3.43
N ARG A 138 -8.89 -14.23 3.92
CA ARG A 138 -9.79 -13.38 4.74
C ARG A 138 -10.96 -12.84 3.92
N ARG A 139 -10.71 -12.45 2.67
CA ARG A 139 -11.77 -12.00 1.75
C ARG A 139 -12.75 -13.14 1.43
N LEU A 140 -12.26 -14.33 1.13
CA LEU A 140 -13.10 -15.50 0.86
C LEU A 140 -13.92 -15.89 2.09
N LEU A 141 -13.31 -15.92 3.28
CA LEU A 141 -14.02 -16.19 4.52
C LEU A 141 -15.11 -15.15 4.76
N ARG A 142 -14.79 -13.85 4.58
CA ARG A 142 -15.77 -12.78 4.73
C ARG A 142 -16.89 -12.85 3.69
N ALA A 143 -16.57 -13.20 2.46
CA ALA A 143 -17.56 -13.37 1.40
C ALA A 143 -18.50 -14.53 1.73
N LEU A 144 -17.95 -15.66 2.20
CA LEU A 144 -18.72 -16.80 2.66
C LEU A 144 -19.63 -16.44 3.85
N GLU A 145 -19.10 -15.76 4.87
CA GLU A 145 -19.89 -15.25 6.00
C GLU A 145 -21.10 -14.43 5.52
N LEU A 146 -20.87 -13.46 4.63
CA LEU A 146 -21.94 -12.61 4.09
C LEU A 146 -22.96 -13.40 3.27
N THR A 147 -22.52 -14.43 2.53
CA THR A 147 -23.43 -15.31 1.78
C THR A 147 -24.30 -16.13 2.73
N LEU A 148 -23.73 -16.68 3.79
CA LEU A 148 -24.46 -17.44 4.82
C LEU A 148 -25.44 -16.54 5.59
N GLU A 149 -25.00 -15.35 6.01
CA GLU A 149 -25.84 -14.38 6.74
C GLU A 149 -27.09 -14.01 5.95
N LYS A 150 -26.98 -13.84 4.62
CA LYS A 150 -28.13 -13.58 3.73
C LYS A 150 -29.15 -14.73 3.70
N GLN A 151 -28.71 -15.94 3.99
CA GLN A 151 -29.54 -17.15 4.06
C GLN A 151 -30.01 -17.44 5.50
N GLY A 152 -29.66 -16.58 6.47
CA GLY A 152 -29.95 -16.83 7.89
C GLY A 152 -29.08 -17.91 8.52
N LEU A 153 -27.97 -18.28 7.88
CA LEU A 153 -27.02 -19.28 8.35
C LEU A 153 -25.77 -18.64 8.96
N THR A 154 -25.01 -19.42 9.71
CA THR A 154 -23.74 -19.01 10.34
C THR A 154 -22.61 -19.96 9.95
N LEU A 155 -21.35 -19.60 10.23
CA LEU A 155 -20.21 -20.50 9.97
C LEU A 155 -20.29 -21.81 10.76
N ASP A 156 -20.91 -21.81 11.93
CA ASP A 156 -21.02 -23.00 12.79
C ASP A 156 -21.98 -24.03 12.18
N PHE A 157 -22.88 -23.59 11.31
CA PHE A 157 -23.66 -24.47 10.45
C PHE A 157 -22.76 -25.33 9.55
N ILE A 158 -21.69 -24.76 8.99
CA ILE A 158 -20.74 -25.52 8.15
C ILE A 158 -20.02 -26.57 8.99
N ASP A 159 -19.60 -26.23 10.20
CA ASP A 159 -18.94 -27.19 11.10
C ASP A 159 -19.87 -28.35 11.47
N THR A 160 -21.17 -28.08 11.64
CA THR A 160 -22.19 -29.10 11.96
C THR A 160 -22.55 -29.95 10.74
N SER A 161 -22.75 -29.32 9.59
CA SER A 161 -23.22 -29.98 8.36
C SER A 161 -22.14 -30.74 7.62
N ARG A 162 -20.85 -30.38 7.80
CA ARG A 162 -19.71 -31.03 7.14
C ARG A 162 -18.66 -31.50 8.15
N PRO A 163 -18.95 -32.54 8.95
CA PRO A 163 -18.03 -33.05 9.96
C PRO A 163 -16.72 -33.63 9.38
N ALA A 164 -16.71 -33.98 8.10
CA ALA A 164 -15.52 -34.46 7.39
C ALA A 164 -14.52 -33.35 7.00
N LEU A 165 -14.87 -32.07 7.19
CA LEU A 165 -13.96 -30.96 6.87
C LEU A 165 -12.76 -30.93 7.84
N PRO A 166 -11.57 -30.58 7.34
CA PRO A 166 -10.42 -30.33 8.21
C PRO A 166 -10.70 -29.21 9.23
N LYS A 167 -10.25 -29.37 10.48
CA LYS A 167 -10.42 -28.36 11.54
C LYS A 167 -9.91 -26.96 11.17
N ASN A 168 -8.95 -26.86 10.25
CA ASN A 168 -8.37 -25.60 9.79
C ASN A 168 -9.00 -25.08 8.48
N TRP A 169 -10.18 -25.56 8.07
CA TRP A 169 -10.83 -25.16 6.82
C TRP A 169 -11.03 -23.64 6.71
N ARG A 170 -11.32 -22.96 7.83
CA ARG A 170 -11.44 -21.48 7.92
C ARG A 170 -10.17 -20.73 7.50
N ARG A 171 -9.03 -21.43 7.38
CA ARG A 171 -7.72 -20.90 6.93
C ARG A 171 -7.24 -21.52 5.63
N ASN A 172 -8.02 -22.40 5.01
CA ASN A 172 -7.67 -23.10 3.78
C ASN A 172 -8.32 -22.42 2.58
N ARG A 173 -7.50 -21.74 1.76
CA ARG A 173 -7.96 -20.99 0.58
C ARG A 173 -8.83 -21.83 -0.37
N LYS A 174 -8.44 -23.08 -0.65
CA LYS A 174 -9.17 -23.94 -1.61
C LYS A 174 -10.54 -24.32 -1.07
N ILE A 175 -10.62 -24.68 0.21
CA ILE A 175 -11.88 -25.06 0.85
C ILE A 175 -12.82 -23.87 0.95
N LEU A 176 -12.31 -22.69 1.34
CA LEU A 176 -13.10 -21.46 1.37
C LEU A 176 -13.67 -21.11 -0.01
N GLY A 177 -12.87 -21.25 -1.08
CA GLY A 177 -13.33 -21.05 -2.44
C GLY A 177 -14.44 -22.02 -2.84
N SER A 178 -14.27 -23.32 -2.54
CA SER A 178 -15.29 -24.34 -2.80
C SER A 178 -16.57 -24.05 -2.04
N LEU A 179 -16.49 -23.79 -0.73
CA LEU A 179 -17.66 -23.47 0.10
C LEU A 179 -18.38 -22.21 -0.41
N PHE A 180 -17.62 -21.18 -0.78
CA PHE A 180 -18.22 -19.97 -1.33
C PHE A 180 -19.03 -20.27 -2.60
N VAL A 181 -18.51 -21.10 -3.52
CA VAL A 181 -19.24 -21.50 -4.74
C VAL A 181 -20.48 -22.33 -4.40
N ASP A 182 -20.34 -23.31 -3.50
CA ASP A 182 -21.44 -24.19 -3.07
C ASP A 182 -22.61 -23.36 -2.49
N PHE A 183 -22.31 -22.38 -1.62
CA PHE A 183 -23.33 -21.55 -0.98
C PHE A 183 -23.79 -20.36 -1.83
N ALA A 184 -23.02 -19.95 -2.84
CA ALA A 184 -23.42 -18.91 -3.78
C ALA A 184 -24.44 -19.42 -4.81
N ASN A 185 -24.39 -20.70 -5.17
CA ASN A 185 -25.35 -21.35 -6.04
C ASN A 185 -26.49 -21.97 -5.22
N VAL A 186 -27.44 -21.12 -4.82
CA VAL A 186 -28.55 -21.42 -3.92
C VAL A 186 -29.31 -22.71 -4.29
N GLU A 187 -29.53 -22.99 -5.58
CA GLU A 187 -30.30 -24.15 -6.05
C GLU A 187 -29.62 -25.50 -5.75
N SER A 188 -28.31 -25.63 -6.01
CA SER A 188 -27.64 -26.93 -5.97
C SER A 188 -27.50 -27.48 -4.55
N TRP A 189 -27.47 -26.60 -3.55
CA TRP A 189 -27.40 -27.00 -2.15
C TRP A 189 -28.77 -27.40 -1.58
N TYR A 190 -29.82 -26.63 -1.88
CA TYR A 190 -31.19 -26.99 -1.48
C TYR A 190 -31.61 -28.33 -2.11
N GLU A 191 -31.23 -28.59 -3.36
CA GLU A 191 -31.46 -29.89 -4.01
C GLU A 191 -30.71 -31.04 -3.33
N ALA A 192 -29.42 -30.85 -2.99
CA ALA A 192 -28.63 -31.86 -2.28
C ALA A 192 -29.19 -32.17 -0.87
N CYS A 193 -29.69 -31.17 -0.15
CA CYS A 193 -30.36 -31.38 1.14
C CYS A 193 -31.73 -32.07 1.00
N ARG A 194 -32.43 -31.85 -0.12
CA ARG A 194 -33.70 -32.52 -0.41
C ARG A 194 -33.50 -34.00 -0.78
N GLU A 195 -32.39 -34.33 -1.44
CA GLU A 195 -32.04 -35.71 -1.79
C GLU A 195 -31.42 -36.49 -0.61
N GLY A 196 -30.72 -35.82 0.31
CA GLY A 196 -30.12 -36.42 1.51
C GLY A 196 -31.08 -36.71 2.67
N GLY A 197 -32.39 -36.49 2.50
CA GLY A 197 -33.44 -36.73 3.52
C GLY A 197 -34.05 -38.14 3.50
N HIS A 198 -33.58 -39.03 2.63
CA HIS A 198 -34.03 -40.42 2.56
C HIS A 198 -32.85 -41.38 2.50
N SER A 199 -32.35 -41.80 3.67
CA SER A 199 -31.87 -43.17 3.98
C SER A 199 -31.43 -43.25 5.44
#